data_AF-A0A9E2GQB6-F1
#
_entry.id   AF-A0A9E2GQB6-F1
#
_cell.length_a   1.000
_cell.length_b   1.000
_cell.length_c   1.000
_cell.angle_alpha   90.00
_cell.angle_beta   90.00
_cell.angle_gamma   90.00
#
_symmetry.space_group_name_H-M   'P 1'
#
loop_
_entity.id
_entity.type
_entity.pdbx_description
1 polymer ?
#
loop_
_entity_poly.entity_id
_entity_poly.type
_entity_poly.pdbx_seq_one_letter_code
_entity_poly.pdbx_strand_id
1 'polypeptide(L)'
;MKLTLLTKRSVLAVFLLAFGVSAFAYEGNLKRGRLYYRYICTDCHKATLGEPIPPNGRTKAEWLAYLKADKHDKSGKSNGSVKYFISKAYRETIKDKNKAAARVLNDSDAELFADVQAWVQYSAKDSDNPSGCQ
;
A
#
# COMPACT_ATOMS: atom_id res chain seq x y z
N MET A 1 -7.21 -78.19 1.65
CA MET A 1 -5.78 -77.95 1.33
C MET A 1 -5.65 -76.96 0.18
N LYS A 2 -5.36 -75.68 0.46
CA LYS A 2 -4.15 -75.00 -0.02
C LYS A 2 -4.04 -73.64 0.67
N LEU A 3 -2.82 -73.40 1.10
CA LEU A 3 -2.38 -72.44 2.09
C LEU A 3 -2.10 -71.09 1.43
N THR A 4 -2.38 -70.04 2.18
CA THR A 4 -1.94 -68.65 2.09
C THR A 4 -0.53 -68.46 1.50
N LEU A 5 -0.32 -67.40 0.70
CA LEU A 5 0.81 -66.49 0.95
C LEU A 5 0.65 -65.13 0.28
N LEU A 6 0.98 -64.11 1.06
CA LEU A 6 0.87 -62.68 0.85
C LEU A 6 2.19 -62.14 0.24
N THR A 7 2.14 -61.31 -0.79
CA THR A 7 3.28 -60.50 -1.30
C THR A 7 2.76 -59.11 -1.68
N LYS A 8 2.70 -58.16 -0.75
CA LYS A 8 3.66 -57.06 -0.47
C LYS A 8 4.07 -56.20 -1.68
N ARG A 9 3.79 -54.88 -1.54
CA ARG A 9 4.42 -53.68 -2.18
C ARG A 9 3.78 -53.27 -3.53
N SER A 10 3.31 -52.05 -3.79
CA SER A 10 3.52 -50.75 -3.15
C SER A 10 2.30 -49.86 -3.34
N VAL A 11 1.88 -49.19 -2.27
CA VAL A 11 0.97 -48.03 -2.33
C VAL A 11 1.78 -46.84 -2.84
N LEU A 12 1.37 -46.23 -3.95
CA LEU A 12 1.81 -44.88 -4.30
C LEU A 12 0.60 -44.04 -4.67
N ALA A 13 -0.16 -43.66 -3.64
CA ALA A 13 -1.11 -42.55 -3.72
C ALA A 13 -0.30 -41.26 -3.78
N VAL A 14 -0.14 -40.69 -4.98
CA VAL A 14 0.40 -39.33 -5.14
C VAL A 14 -0.70 -38.36 -4.71
N PHE A 15 -0.74 -38.05 -3.42
CA PHE A 15 -1.47 -36.89 -2.90
C PHE A 15 -0.77 -35.63 -3.43
N LEU A 16 -1.27 -35.06 -4.53
CA LEU A 16 -1.03 -33.65 -4.84
C LEU A 16 -1.79 -32.82 -3.80
N LEU A 17 -1.17 -32.56 -2.63
CA LEU A 17 -1.51 -31.39 -1.85
C LEU A 17 -0.95 -30.17 -2.58
N ALA A 18 -1.73 -29.65 -3.51
CA ALA A 18 -1.64 -28.24 -3.87
C ALA A 18 -2.08 -27.45 -2.62
N PHE A 19 -1.13 -27.17 -1.73
CA PHE A 19 -1.29 -26.06 -0.79
C PHE A 19 -1.37 -24.79 -1.63
N GLY A 20 -2.59 -24.43 -2.03
CA GLY A 20 -2.88 -23.11 -2.55
C GLY A 20 -2.49 -22.12 -1.45
N VAL A 21 -1.37 -21.44 -1.63
CA VAL A 21 -1.04 -20.29 -0.80
C VAL A 21 -2.08 -19.25 -1.16
N SER A 22 -3.14 -19.15 -0.36
CA SER A 22 -4.06 -18.02 -0.44
C SER A 22 -3.25 -16.78 -0.10
N ALA A 23 -2.77 -16.08 -1.12
CA ALA A 23 -2.29 -14.73 -0.96
C ALA A 23 -3.50 -13.89 -0.56
N PHE A 24 -3.74 -13.75 0.74
CA PHE A 24 -4.67 -12.75 1.25
C PHE A 24 -4.16 -11.40 0.73
N ALA A 25 -4.91 -10.79 -0.18
CA ALA A 25 -4.59 -9.46 -0.64
C ALA A 25 -4.67 -8.54 0.58
N TYR A 26 -3.57 -7.86 0.89
CA TYR A 26 -3.53 -6.92 2.00
C TYR A 26 -4.53 -5.78 1.74
N GLU A 27 -5.59 -5.72 2.55
CA GLU A 27 -6.58 -4.64 2.53
C GLU A 27 -6.04 -3.49 3.38
N GLY A 28 -5.51 -2.46 2.72
CA GLY A 28 -4.79 -1.36 3.37
C GLY A 28 -5.47 -0.80 4.63
N ASN A 29 -4.66 -0.50 5.64
CA ASN A 29 -5.05 0.14 6.88
C ASN A 29 -5.43 1.61 6.66
N LEU A 30 -6.74 1.89 6.61
CA LEU A 30 -7.28 3.24 6.39
C LEU A 30 -6.76 4.29 7.38
N LYS A 31 -6.57 3.96 8.65
CA LYS A 31 -6.09 4.91 9.66
C LYS A 31 -4.64 5.31 9.40
N ARG A 32 -3.80 4.33 9.06
CA ARG A 32 -2.39 4.58 8.73
C ARG A 32 -2.25 5.29 7.40
N GLY A 33 -3.06 4.92 6.40
CA GLY A 33 -3.15 5.62 5.12
C GLY A 33 -3.53 7.09 5.29
N ARG A 34 -4.57 7.37 6.10
CA ARG A 34 -4.97 8.74 6.45
C ARG A 34 -3.85 9.53 7.12
N LEU A 35 -3.16 8.90 8.08
CA LEU A 35 -2.03 9.51 8.77
C LEU A 35 -0.92 9.88 7.78
N TYR A 36 -0.53 8.94 6.93
CA TYR A 36 0.51 9.14 5.93
C TYR A 36 0.13 10.27 4.96
N TYR A 37 -1.07 10.20 4.40
CA TYR A 37 -1.56 11.19 3.44
C TYR A 37 -1.64 12.61 4.03
N ARG A 38 -2.21 12.75 5.24
CA ARG A 38 -2.44 14.07 5.86
C ARG A 38 -1.19 14.69 6.47
N TYR A 39 -0.34 13.88 7.09
CA TYR A 39 0.77 14.41 7.89
C TYR A 39 2.13 14.25 7.23
N ILE A 40 2.26 13.47 6.15
CA ILE A 40 3.51 13.35 5.40
C ILE A 40 3.32 13.94 4.00
N CYS A 41 2.38 13.42 3.20
CA CYS A 41 2.19 13.90 1.83
C CYS A 41 1.70 15.35 1.79
N THR A 42 0.59 15.64 2.49
CA THR A 42 -0.03 16.98 2.47
C THR A 42 0.88 18.02 3.13
N ASP A 43 1.59 17.66 4.19
CA ASP A 43 2.48 18.58 4.90
C ASP A 43 3.66 19.00 4.00
N CYS A 44 4.26 18.05 3.29
CA CYS A 44 5.29 18.33 2.28
C CYS A 44 4.76 19.20 1.13
N HIS A 45 3.55 18.94 0.63
CA HIS A 45 2.94 19.71 -0.46
C HIS A 45 2.60 21.14 -0.03
N LYS A 46 2.10 21.34 1.19
CA LYS A 46 1.92 22.68 1.75
C LYS A 46 3.24 23.43 1.87
N ALA A 47 4.27 22.77 2.40
CA ALA A 47 5.58 23.40 2.59
C ALA A 47 6.27 23.76 1.26
N THR A 48 6.07 22.96 0.21
CA THR A 48 6.80 23.12 -1.06
C THR A 48 6.01 23.87 -2.13
N LEU A 49 4.69 23.69 -2.18
CA LEU A 49 3.79 24.22 -3.21
C LEU A 49 2.80 25.25 -2.68
N GLY A 50 2.73 25.46 -1.35
CA GLY A 50 1.78 26.36 -0.71
C GLY A 50 0.36 25.80 -0.57
N GLU A 51 0.08 24.65 -1.16
CA GLU A 51 -1.28 24.10 -1.25
C GLU A 51 -1.37 22.66 -0.72
N PRO A 52 -2.47 22.27 -0.03
CA PRO A 52 -2.70 20.89 0.34
C PRO A 52 -3.06 20.02 -0.87
N ILE A 53 -2.99 18.70 -0.69
CA ILE A 53 -3.58 17.75 -1.62
C ILE A 53 -4.96 17.33 -1.08
N PRO A 54 -6.07 17.75 -1.70
CA PRO A 54 -7.39 17.25 -1.34
C PRO A 54 -7.59 15.83 -1.91
N PRO A 55 -7.92 14.81 -1.10
CA PRO A 55 -8.13 13.47 -1.64
C PRO A 55 -9.42 13.38 -2.45
N ASN A 56 -10.41 14.26 -2.21
CA ASN A 56 -11.59 14.42 -3.04
C ASN A 56 -11.36 15.27 -4.30
N GLY A 57 -10.13 15.74 -4.54
CA GLY A 57 -9.78 16.47 -5.77
C GLY A 57 -9.69 15.58 -7.01
N ARG A 58 -9.71 14.26 -6.84
CA ARG A 58 -9.67 13.24 -7.90
C ARG A 58 -10.70 12.14 -7.64
N THR A 59 -11.12 11.49 -8.71
CA THR A 59 -11.90 10.25 -8.68
C THR A 59 -11.04 9.06 -8.25
N LYS A 60 -11.69 7.96 -7.87
CA LYS A 60 -11.06 6.67 -7.58
C LYS A 60 -10.15 6.22 -8.73
N ALA A 61 -10.66 6.29 -9.96
CA ALA A 61 -9.93 5.89 -11.17
C ALA A 61 -8.69 6.74 -11.42
N GLU A 62 -8.78 8.07 -11.25
CA GLU A 62 -7.66 8.98 -11.41
C GLU A 62 -6.58 8.75 -10.34
N TRP A 63 -6.97 8.48 -9.10
CA TRP A 63 -6.02 8.11 -8.05
C TRP A 63 -5.30 6.81 -8.35
N LEU A 64 -6.02 5.76 -8.77
CA LEU A 64 -5.40 4.48 -9.15
C LEU A 64 -4.44 4.66 -10.32
N ALA A 65 -4.83 5.42 -11.34
CA ALA A 65 -3.98 5.71 -12.49
C ALA A 65 -2.69 6.44 -12.07
N TYR A 66 -2.80 7.45 -11.20
CA TYR A 66 -1.67 8.20 -10.66
C TYR A 66 -0.71 7.30 -9.87
N LEU A 67 -1.22 6.52 -8.92
CA LEU A 67 -0.43 5.62 -8.09
C LEU A 67 0.22 4.50 -8.93
N LYS A 68 -0.52 3.91 -9.87
CA LYS A 68 -0.03 2.87 -10.79
C LYS A 68 1.08 3.38 -11.70
N ALA A 69 0.97 4.63 -12.17
CA ALA A 69 2.00 5.24 -13.00
C ALA A 69 3.31 5.46 -12.22
N ASP A 70 3.25 5.50 -10.89
CA ASP A 70 4.38 5.83 -10.02
C ASP A 70 5.11 7.10 -10.46
N LYS A 71 4.33 8.11 -10.86
CA LYS A 71 4.83 9.41 -11.31
C LYS A 71 4.42 10.47 -10.32
N HIS A 72 5.41 11.22 -9.84
CA HIS A 72 5.25 12.38 -8.98
C HIS A 72 5.75 13.63 -9.71
N ASP A 73 6.59 14.46 -9.08
CA ASP A 73 7.02 15.76 -9.57
C ASP A 73 7.59 15.69 -10.98
N LYS A 74 6.94 16.41 -11.90
CA LYS A 74 7.34 16.50 -13.31
C LYS A 74 8.31 17.67 -13.56
N SER A 75 8.52 18.54 -12.57
CA SER A 75 9.40 19.70 -12.68
C SER A 75 10.88 19.33 -12.51
N GLY A 76 11.18 18.15 -11.94
CA GLY A 76 12.54 17.69 -11.65
C GLY A 76 13.17 18.32 -10.41
N LYS A 77 12.42 19.10 -9.63
CA LYS A 77 12.90 19.73 -8.38
C LYS A 77 12.91 18.76 -7.20
N SER A 78 12.18 17.66 -7.29
CA SER A 78 12.12 16.59 -6.32
C SER A 78 12.07 15.22 -7.03
N ASN A 79 12.02 14.14 -6.26
CA ASN A 79 11.98 12.80 -6.83
C ASN A 79 10.70 12.58 -7.68
N GLY A 80 10.84 11.93 -8.83
CA GLY A 80 9.72 11.69 -9.74
C GLY A 80 8.84 10.49 -9.41
N SER A 81 9.07 9.76 -8.31
CA SER A 81 8.34 8.54 -7.95
C SER A 81 7.50 8.73 -6.68
N VAL A 82 6.24 8.26 -6.73
CA VAL A 82 5.36 8.23 -5.54
C VAL A 82 5.88 7.21 -4.54
N LYS A 83 6.36 6.05 -5.02
CA LYS A 83 6.93 5.00 -4.17
C LYS A 83 8.18 5.48 -3.44
N TYR A 84 9.01 6.33 -4.05
CA TYR A 84 10.12 6.96 -3.33
C TYR A 84 9.62 7.75 -2.12
N PHE A 85 8.61 8.61 -2.29
CA PHE A 85 8.04 9.38 -1.17
C PHE A 85 7.27 8.54 -0.15
N ILE A 86 7.03 7.26 -0.43
CA ILE A 86 6.50 6.32 0.53
C ILE A 86 7.61 5.55 1.23
N SER A 87 8.76 5.36 0.58
CA SER A 87 9.84 4.47 1.01
C SER A 87 10.46 4.80 2.37
N LYS A 88 11.05 3.79 3.02
CA LYS A 88 11.83 3.99 4.24
C LYS A 88 12.95 5.00 4.03
N ALA A 89 13.63 4.95 2.88
CA ALA A 89 14.69 5.88 2.53
C ALA A 89 14.23 7.34 2.61
N TYR A 90 13.03 7.67 2.09
CA TYR A 90 12.49 9.02 2.23
C TYR A 90 12.09 9.35 3.67
N ARG A 91 11.42 8.41 4.36
CA ARG A 91 11.02 8.62 5.77
C ARG A 91 12.21 8.92 6.69
N GLU A 92 13.35 8.26 6.46
CA GLU A 92 14.59 8.54 7.17
C GLU A 92 15.05 9.99 6.99
N THR A 93 14.85 10.60 5.82
CA THR A 93 15.27 12.00 5.57
C THR A 93 14.41 13.04 6.28
N ILE A 94 13.17 12.70 6.65
CA ILE A 94 12.22 13.62 7.26
C ILE A 94 11.86 13.30 8.72
N LYS A 95 12.27 12.15 9.27
CA LYS A 95 11.85 11.66 10.60
C LYS A 95 12.11 12.66 11.73
N ASP A 96 13.20 13.41 11.66
CA ASP A 96 13.58 14.38 12.71
C ASP A 96 12.71 15.64 12.70
N LYS A 97 12.04 15.91 11.57
CA LYS A 97 11.18 17.08 11.37
C LYS A 97 9.69 16.71 11.28
N ASN A 98 9.37 15.43 11.08
CA ASN A 98 8.01 14.94 10.90
C ASN A 98 7.74 13.75 11.83
N LYS A 99 6.98 14.00 12.91
CA LYS A 99 6.63 12.98 13.92
C LYS A 99 5.84 11.80 13.33
N ALA A 100 5.03 12.03 12.30
CA ALA A 100 4.30 10.96 11.63
C ALA A 100 5.25 10.03 10.87
N ALA A 101 6.24 10.59 10.17
CA ALA A 101 7.27 9.80 9.49
C ALA A 101 8.13 8.98 10.47
N ALA A 102 8.51 9.56 11.62
CA ALA A 102 9.20 8.82 12.68
C ALA A 102 8.35 7.65 13.21
N ARG A 103 7.04 7.85 13.39
CA ARG A 103 6.11 6.82 13.88
C ARG A 103 6.00 5.62 12.94
N VAL A 104 6.02 5.83 11.63
CA VAL A 104 5.89 4.75 10.62
C VAL A 104 7.25 4.38 9.99
N LEU A 105 8.36 4.71 10.65
CA LEU A 105 9.70 4.55 10.06
C LEU A 105 10.00 3.10 9.65
N ASN A 106 9.59 2.14 10.47
CA ASN A 106 9.88 0.72 10.27
C ASN A 106 8.72 -0.07 9.64
N ASP A 107 7.64 0.60 9.26
CA ASP A 107 6.52 -0.04 8.57
C ASP A 107 6.94 -0.42 7.13
N SER A 108 6.33 -1.47 6.59
CA SER A 108 6.61 -1.97 5.23
C SER A 108 6.24 -0.93 4.17
N ASP A 109 7.16 -0.65 3.24
CA ASP A 109 6.91 0.27 2.13
C ASP A 109 5.72 -0.19 1.27
N ALA A 110 5.57 -1.50 1.08
CA ALA A 110 4.46 -2.09 0.33
C ALA A 110 3.11 -1.91 1.06
N GLU A 111 3.10 -2.12 2.38
CA GLU A 111 1.88 -1.90 3.18
C GLU A 111 1.51 -0.43 3.21
N LEU A 112 2.46 0.47 3.46
CA LEU A 112 2.20 1.91 3.48
C LEU A 112 1.70 2.42 2.11
N PHE A 113 2.19 1.85 1.01
CA PHE A 113 1.65 2.14 -0.31
C PHE A 113 0.19 1.69 -0.44
N ALA A 114 -0.11 0.46 -0.03
CA ALA A 114 -1.48 -0.04 -0.03
C ALA A 114 -2.40 0.76 0.91
N ASP A 115 -1.90 1.25 2.03
CA ASP A 115 -2.63 2.08 2.98
C ASP A 115 -2.97 3.45 2.39
N VAL A 116 -1.98 4.10 1.77
CA VAL A 116 -2.19 5.38 1.07
C VAL A 116 -3.20 5.18 -0.06
N GLN A 117 -3.08 4.11 -0.84
CA GLN A 117 -4.04 3.76 -1.87
C GLN A 117 -5.45 3.58 -1.28
N ALA A 118 -5.60 2.77 -0.24
CA ALA A 118 -6.88 2.53 0.42
C ALA A 118 -7.51 3.85 0.91
N TRP A 119 -6.70 4.74 1.52
CA TRP A 119 -7.18 6.04 1.97
C TRP A 119 -7.67 6.92 0.82
N VAL A 120 -6.89 7.10 -0.26
CA VAL A 120 -7.31 7.97 -1.36
C VAL A 120 -8.51 7.39 -2.12
N GLN A 121 -8.67 6.07 -2.17
CA GLN A 121 -9.87 5.43 -2.73
C GLN A 121 -11.09 5.63 -1.84
N TYR A 122 -10.92 5.48 -0.52
CA TYR A 122 -11.99 5.71 0.46
C TYR A 122 -12.49 7.15 0.45
N SER A 123 -11.60 8.12 0.17
CA SER A 123 -11.88 9.56 0.28
C SER A 123 -12.01 10.32 -1.05
N ALA A 124 -11.97 9.59 -2.16
CA ALA A 124 -12.08 10.13 -3.51
C ALA A 124 -13.40 10.87 -3.75
N LYS A 125 -13.42 11.71 -4.80
CA LYS A 125 -14.57 12.53 -5.20
C LYS A 125 -15.87 11.74 -5.38
N ASP A 126 -15.75 10.55 -5.96
CA ASP A 126 -16.80 9.60 -6.35
C ASP A 126 -16.84 8.38 -5.40
N SER A 127 -16.29 8.52 -4.20
CA SER A 127 -16.47 7.54 -3.12
C SER A 127 -17.76 7.78 -2.35
N ASP A 128 -18.16 6.80 -1.54
CA ASP A 128 -19.27 6.97 -0.59
C ASP A 128 -18.86 7.84 0.61
N ASN A 129 -17.58 8.18 0.74
CA ASN A 129 -17.02 8.95 1.85
C ASN A 129 -16.09 10.07 1.34
N PRO A 130 -16.52 10.92 0.39
CA PRO A 130 -15.65 11.93 -0.18
C PRO A 130 -15.21 12.89 0.93
N SER A 131 -13.91 13.19 1.01
CA SER A 131 -13.46 14.15 2.03
C SER A 131 -14.09 15.52 1.80
N GLY A 132 -14.82 16.05 2.80
CA GLY A 132 -15.38 17.39 2.80
C GLY A 132 -14.63 18.35 3.73
N CYS A 133 -15.16 19.56 3.93
CA CYS A 133 -14.63 20.51 4.91
C CYS A 133 -14.67 19.89 6.31
N GLN A 134 -13.49 19.56 6.85
CA GLN A 134 -13.22 19.21 8.24
C GLN A 134 -12.15 20.15 8.77
#